data_AF-A0A399PZC6-F1
#
_entry.id   AF-A0A399PZC6-F1
#
_cell.length_a   1.000
_cell.length_b   1.000
_cell.length_c   1.000
_cell.angle_alpha   90.00
_cell.angle_beta   90.00
_cell.angle_gamma   90.00
#
_symmetry.space_group_name_H-M   'P 1'
#
loop_
_entity.id
_entity.type
_entity.pdbx_description
1 polymer ?
#
loop_
_entity_poly.entity_id
_entity_poly.type
_entity_poly.pdbx_seq_one_letter_code
_entity_poly.pdbx_strand_id
1 'polypeptide(L)'
;GGVVGLRPPTRDPRVWAAWTASGIAAMGLLALGGELLGVGLGWISALSSPVSVVSWFMPFGIAAGAFGPLVEALGGPGGAVEGGIKTAGILLGFAGAAWCILTTRTLSGEARLALAFACIVAMSPVVYPWYGLWVLVILAVVGIADGAAMSLAVSATVFLVGVNLLEPMAVVHPVASGWPRMLVVSVAVVGILGVLAPGLQGLAGTDPFRALRAPRHQFSAVRQPPA
;
A
#
# COMPACT_ATOMS: atom_id res chain seq x y z
N GLY A 1 -29.39 4.67 -7.89
CA GLY A 1 -29.63 3.25 -8.21
C GLY A 1 -28.60 2.42 -7.50
N GLY A 2 -29.01 1.61 -6.53
CA GLY A 2 -28.10 0.72 -5.80
C GLY A 2 -27.70 -0.46 -6.69
N VAL A 3 -26.40 -0.79 -6.70
CA VAL A 3 -25.89 -1.99 -7.38
C VAL A 3 -26.48 -3.20 -6.68
N VAL A 4 -27.20 -4.04 -7.43
CA VAL A 4 -27.82 -5.29 -6.93
C VAL A 4 -26.72 -6.17 -6.32
N GLY A 5 -26.84 -6.49 -5.03
CA GLY A 5 -25.95 -7.42 -4.32
C GLY A 5 -25.05 -6.80 -3.24
N LEU A 6 -24.82 -5.49 -3.22
CA LEU A 6 -23.99 -4.86 -2.18
C LEU A 6 -24.84 -4.47 -0.96
N ARG A 7 -24.67 -5.21 0.15
CA ARG A 7 -25.29 -4.84 1.43
C ARG A 7 -24.68 -3.52 1.93
N PRO A 8 -25.50 -2.62 2.51
CA PRO A 8 -24.97 -1.44 3.19
C PRO A 8 -24.02 -1.86 4.33
N PRO A 9 -23.05 -1.00 4.71
CA PRO A 9 -22.18 -1.25 5.86
C PRO A 9 -23.02 -1.60 7.09
N THR A 10 -22.68 -2.69 7.77
CA THR A 10 -23.41 -3.11 8.97
C THR A 10 -23.26 -2.06 10.06
N ARG A 11 -24.39 -1.65 10.63
CA ARG A 11 -24.45 -0.77 11.81
C ARG A 11 -24.78 -1.54 13.08
N ASP A 12 -24.79 -2.88 13.02
CA ASP A 12 -25.09 -3.71 14.17
C ASP A 12 -23.96 -3.59 15.22
N PRO A 13 -24.22 -3.04 16.42
CA PRO A 13 -23.20 -2.89 17.44
C PRO A 13 -22.58 -4.23 17.87
N ARG A 14 -23.27 -5.35 17.73
CA ARG A 14 -22.74 -6.68 18.05
C ARG A 14 -21.63 -7.10 17.11
N VAL A 15 -21.78 -6.79 15.82
CA VAL A 15 -20.76 -7.07 14.81
C VAL A 15 -19.52 -6.21 15.08
N TRP A 16 -19.71 -4.92 15.37
CA TRP A 16 -18.61 -4.04 15.76
C TRP A 16 -17.90 -4.51 17.03
N ALA A 17 -18.66 -4.91 18.05
CA ALA A 17 -18.09 -5.48 19.28
C ALA A 17 -17.28 -6.75 19.01
N ALA A 18 -17.75 -7.65 18.13
CA ALA A 18 -17.01 -8.84 17.74
C ALA A 18 -15.70 -8.49 17.01
N TRP A 19 -15.73 -7.52 16.08
CA TRP A 19 -14.53 -7.03 15.41
C TRP A 19 -13.54 -6.41 16.41
N THR A 20 -14.00 -5.56 17.31
CA THR A 20 -13.16 -4.97 18.36
C THR A 20 -12.56 -6.06 19.25
N ALA A 21 -13.36 -7.05 19.68
CA ALA A 21 -12.88 -8.18 20.47
C ALA A 21 -11.81 -8.99 19.72
N SER A 22 -11.99 -9.26 18.43
CA SER A 22 -10.97 -9.94 17.62
C SER A 22 -9.68 -9.13 17.50
N GLY A 23 -9.77 -7.81 17.36
CA GLY A 23 -8.60 -6.93 17.32
C GLY A 23 -7.84 -6.94 18.65
N ILE A 24 -8.56 -6.86 19.76
CA ILE A 24 -7.98 -6.96 21.11
C ILE A 24 -7.33 -8.34 21.31
N ALA A 25 -8.00 -9.41 20.92
CA ALA A 25 -7.47 -10.77 21.04
C ALA A 25 -6.19 -10.96 20.22
N ALA A 26 -6.15 -10.47 18.97
CA ALA A 26 -4.97 -10.52 18.13
C ALA A 26 -3.80 -9.72 18.73
N MET A 27 -4.07 -8.51 19.22
CA MET A 27 -3.06 -7.70 19.91
C MET A 27 -2.56 -8.35 21.20
N GLY A 28 -3.45 -8.96 21.98
CA GLY A 28 -3.12 -9.70 23.18
C GLY A 28 -2.23 -10.91 22.88
N LEU A 29 -2.51 -11.63 21.79
CA LEU A 29 -1.68 -12.75 21.34
C LEU A 29 -0.29 -12.30 20.89
N LEU A 30 -0.19 -11.17 20.18
CA LEU A 30 1.10 -10.58 19.80
C LEU A 30 1.90 -10.13 21.02
N ALA A 31 1.25 -9.49 22.00
CA ALA A 31 1.89 -9.09 23.26
C ALA A 31 2.40 -10.31 24.03
N LEU A 32 1.58 -11.36 24.16
CA LEU A 32 1.96 -12.63 24.78
C LEU A 32 3.14 -13.28 24.05
N GLY A 33 3.10 -13.32 22.71
CA GLY A 33 4.21 -13.82 21.91
C GLY A 33 5.50 -13.05 22.16
N GLY A 34 5.41 -11.72 22.26
CA GLY A 34 6.54 -10.87 22.61
C GLY A 34 7.13 -11.18 24.00
N GLU A 35 6.28 -11.38 25.01
CA GLU A 35 6.72 -11.80 26.35
C GLU A 35 7.38 -13.19 26.34
N LEU A 36 6.79 -14.16 25.64
CA LEU A 36 7.34 -15.52 25.52
C LEU A 36 8.70 -15.53 24.80
N LEU A 37 8.92 -14.59 23.88
CA LEU A 37 10.18 -14.40 23.17
C LEU A 37 11.19 -13.51 23.94
N GLY A 38 10.82 -13.02 25.13
CA GLY A 38 11.67 -12.16 25.96
C GLY A 38 11.86 -10.74 25.43
N VAL A 39 11.07 -10.32 24.43
CA VAL A 39 11.10 -8.97 23.86
C VAL A 39 9.98 -8.08 24.40
N GLY A 40 8.99 -8.64 25.11
CA GLY A 40 7.83 -7.92 25.64
C GLY A 40 7.09 -7.14 24.56
N LEU A 41 6.86 -5.85 24.78
CA LEU A 41 6.33 -4.92 23.77
C LEU A 41 7.43 -4.25 22.91
N GLY A 42 8.69 -4.67 23.05
CA GLY A 42 9.84 -4.10 22.32
C GLY A 42 9.73 -4.22 20.80
N TRP A 43 8.92 -5.13 20.29
CA TRP A 43 8.59 -5.22 18.86
C TRP A 43 7.86 -3.97 18.34
N ILE A 44 7.11 -3.24 19.17
CA ILE A 44 6.47 -1.97 18.78
C ILE A 44 7.55 -0.93 18.47
N SER A 45 8.54 -0.82 19.34
CA SER A 45 9.70 0.05 19.13
C SER A 45 10.57 -0.44 17.97
N ALA A 46 10.70 -1.76 17.76
CA ALA A 46 11.42 -2.31 16.62
C ALA A 46 10.71 -2.03 15.27
N LEU A 47 9.38 -1.92 15.28
CA LEU A 47 8.60 -1.48 14.11
C LEU A 47 8.69 0.03 13.88
N SER A 48 9.05 0.82 14.90
CA SER A 48 9.32 2.25 14.72
C SER A 48 10.63 2.41 13.93
N SER A 49 10.49 2.72 12.64
CA SER A 49 11.64 2.93 11.78
C SER A 49 12.39 4.19 12.20
N PRO A 50 13.72 4.16 12.34
CA PRO A 50 14.51 5.35 12.61
C PRO A 50 14.21 6.44 11.58
N VAL A 51 14.30 7.70 12.00
CA VAL A 51 14.15 8.84 11.07
C VAL A 51 15.18 8.76 9.94
N SER A 52 16.33 8.09 10.10
CA SER A 52 17.28 7.89 9.01
C SER A 52 16.80 6.97 7.87
N VAL A 53 15.71 6.21 8.07
CA VAL A 53 15.21 5.29 7.06
C VAL A 53 14.12 5.98 6.23
N VAL A 54 14.29 5.93 4.92
CA VAL A 54 13.33 6.40 3.93
C VAL A 54 13.29 5.44 2.76
N SER A 55 12.08 5.09 2.32
CA SER A 55 11.92 4.37 1.07
C SER A 55 12.07 5.36 -0.09
N TRP A 56 13.18 5.25 -0.81
CA TRP A 56 13.54 6.14 -1.93
C TRP A 56 12.56 6.10 -3.12
N PHE A 57 11.60 5.17 -3.09
CA PHE A 57 10.56 5.00 -4.11
C PHE A 57 9.17 5.41 -3.60
N MET A 58 9.04 5.80 -2.33
CA MET A 58 7.77 6.26 -1.74
C MET A 58 7.70 7.80 -1.77
N PRO A 59 6.53 8.40 -2.07
CA PRO A 59 6.42 9.85 -2.25
C PRO A 59 6.83 10.64 -1.00
N PHE A 60 6.35 10.23 0.18
CA PHE A 60 6.72 10.88 1.45
C PHE A 60 8.15 10.56 1.90
N GLY A 61 8.69 9.40 1.51
CA GLY A 61 10.10 9.07 1.73
C GLY A 61 11.04 9.95 0.90
N ILE A 62 10.72 10.13 -0.39
CA ILE A 62 11.45 11.01 -1.31
C ILE A 62 11.37 12.47 -0.83
N ALA A 63 10.17 12.96 -0.51
CA ALA A 63 9.98 14.32 -0.05
C ALA A 63 10.76 14.59 1.26
N ALA A 64 10.67 13.68 2.24
CA ALA A 64 11.40 13.80 3.49
C ALA A 64 12.93 13.82 3.26
N GLY A 65 13.43 12.88 2.44
CA GLY A 65 14.85 12.78 2.10
C GLY A 65 15.39 13.94 1.23
N ALA A 66 14.52 14.69 0.56
CA ALA A 66 14.91 15.87 -0.23
C ALA A 66 14.85 17.16 0.60
N PHE A 67 13.72 17.41 1.28
CA PHE A 67 13.47 18.67 1.97
C PHE A 67 14.18 18.78 3.32
N GLY A 68 14.34 17.67 4.05
CA GLY A 68 15.06 17.67 5.34
C GLY A 68 16.50 18.17 5.19
N PRO A 69 17.35 17.52 4.36
CA PRO A 69 18.72 17.95 4.13
C PRO A 69 18.85 19.34 3.50
N LEU A 70 17.90 19.73 2.63
CA LEU A 70 17.88 21.06 2.02
C LEU A 70 17.69 22.15 3.09
N VAL A 71 16.75 21.97 4.01
CA VAL A 71 16.49 22.93 5.09
C VAL A 71 17.67 22.98 6.06
N GLU A 72 18.29 21.84 6.37
CA GLU A 72 19.51 21.79 7.19
C GLU A 72 20.66 22.57 6.53
N ALA A 73 20.85 22.41 5.22
CA ALA A 73 21.87 23.13 4.45
C ALA A 73 21.65 24.65 4.42
N LEU A 74 20.40 25.10 4.59
CA LEU A 74 20.02 26.51 4.71
C LEU A 74 20.09 27.03 6.17
N GLY A 75 20.58 26.22 7.12
CA GLY A 75 20.69 26.57 8.53
C GLY A 75 19.39 26.46 9.33
N GLY A 76 18.36 25.83 8.76
CA GLY A 76 17.07 25.58 9.42
C GLY A 76 17.00 24.22 10.11
N PRO A 77 15.87 23.89 10.77
CA PRO A 77 15.69 22.64 11.49
C PRO A 77 15.30 21.49 10.54
N GLY A 78 16.26 20.96 9.78
CA GLY A 78 16.02 19.94 8.75
C GLY A 78 15.38 18.66 9.29
N GLY A 79 15.83 18.21 10.47
CA GLY A 79 15.25 17.04 11.14
C GLY A 79 13.76 17.20 11.50
N ALA A 80 13.33 18.41 11.88
CA ALA A 80 11.92 18.69 12.16
C ALA A 80 11.06 18.68 10.90
N VAL A 81 11.60 19.21 9.78
CA VAL A 81 10.94 19.18 8.48
C VAL A 81 10.80 17.75 7.97
N GLU A 82 11.86 16.95 8.06
CA GLU A 82 11.84 15.54 7.70
C GLU A 82 10.79 14.77 8.50
N GLY A 83 10.83 14.89 9.84
CA GLY A 83 9.85 14.25 10.73
C GLY A 83 8.41 14.71 10.45
N GLY A 84 8.22 15.99 10.15
CA GLY A 84 6.92 16.57 9.80
C GLY A 84 6.33 15.96 8.53
N ILE A 85 7.13 15.84 7.46
CA ILE A 85 6.69 15.22 6.20
C ILE A 85 6.31 13.75 6.41
N LYS A 86 7.14 12.99 7.14
CA LYS A 86 6.86 11.59 7.45
C LYS A 86 5.58 11.42 8.24
N THR A 87 5.39 12.26 9.25
CA THR A 87 4.17 12.27 10.08
C THR A 87 2.95 12.61 9.24
N ALA A 88 3.06 13.60 8.35
CA ALA A 88 1.98 13.96 7.44
C ALA A 88 1.57 12.78 6.53
N GLY A 89 2.55 12.05 5.97
CA GLY A 89 2.28 10.86 5.17
C GLY A 89 1.52 9.78 5.95
N ILE A 90 1.95 9.48 7.17
CA ILE A 90 1.28 8.52 8.06
C ILE A 90 -0.18 8.95 8.33
N LEU A 91 -0.38 10.22 8.71
CA LEU A 91 -1.71 10.75 9.02
C LEU A 91 -2.63 10.72 7.80
N LEU A 92 -2.11 11.07 6.62
CA LEU A 92 -2.87 11.01 5.36
C LEU A 92 -3.21 9.57 4.98
N GLY A 93 -2.30 8.62 5.20
CA GLY A 93 -2.55 7.19 5.01
C GLY A 93 -3.69 6.69 5.89
N PHE A 94 -3.66 7.00 7.19
CA PHE A 94 -4.73 6.65 8.13
C PHE A 94 -6.05 7.34 7.79
N ALA A 95 -6.02 8.62 7.44
CA ALA A 95 -7.21 9.36 7.03
C ALA A 95 -7.85 8.76 5.76
N GLY A 96 -7.03 8.41 4.76
CA GLY A 96 -7.47 7.75 3.54
C GLY A 96 -8.07 6.35 3.80
N ALA A 97 -7.43 5.56 4.66
CA ALA A 97 -7.95 4.27 5.08
C ALA A 97 -9.28 4.38 5.84
N ALA A 98 -9.37 5.30 6.81
CA ALA A 98 -10.59 5.59 7.53
C ALA A 98 -11.70 6.04 6.57
N TRP A 99 -11.41 6.91 5.61
CA TRP A 99 -12.36 7.31 4.59
C TRP A 99 -12.85 6.12 3.75
N CYS A 100 -11.97 5.23 3.30
CA CYS A 100 -12.34 4.04 2.54
C CYS A 100 -13.25 3.08 3.35
N ILE A 101 -13.00 2.96 4.66
CA ILE A 101 -13.78 2.11 5.55
C ILE A 101 -15.14 2.75 5.86
N LEU A 102 -15.17 4.05 6.13
CA LEU A 102 -16.35 4.77 6.63
C LEU A 102 -17.25 5.34 5.52
N THR A 103 -16.75 5.46 4.28
CA THR A 103 -17.52 6.05 3.17
C THR A 103 -18.82 5.29 2.91
N THR A 104 -19.89 6.01 2.60
CA THR A 104 -21.21 5.43 2.26
C THR A 104 -21.30 5.00 0.80
N ARG A 105 -20.23 5.16 0.01
CA ARG A 105 -20.18 4.72 -1.38
C ARG A 105 -20.37 3.20 -1.48
N THR A 106 -20.96 2.77 -2.60
CA THR A 106 -21.16 1.36 -2.94
C THR A 106 -19.82 0.73 -3.36
N LEU A 107 -18.97 0.46 -2.37
CA LEU A 107 -17.75 -0.32 -2.50
C LEU A 107 -17.97 -1.67 -1.84
N SER A 108 -17.51 -2.76 -2.47
CA SER A 108 -17.50 -4.08 -1.84
C SER A 108 -16.55 -4.11 -0.63
N GLY A 109 -16.72 -5.08 0.26
CA GLY A 109 -15.85 -5.20 1.44
C GLY A 109 -14.38 -5.38 1.07
N GLU A 110 -14.13 -6.18 0.03
CA GLU A 110 -12.81 -6.43 -0.53
C GLU A 110 -12.21 -5.15 -1.15
N ALA A 111 -13.03 -4.35 -1.86
CA ALA A 111 -12.60 -3.08 -2.43
C ALA A 111 -12.21 -2.07 -1.34
N ARG A 112 -12.96 -2.04 -0.23
CA ARG A 112 -12.63 -1.18 0.93
C ARG A 112 -11.31 -1.58 1.56
N LEU A 113 -11.09 -2.88 1.75
CA LEU A 113 -9.81 -3.42 2.26
C LEU A 113 -8.66 -3.05 1.31
N ALA A 114 -8.82 -3.30 0.01
CA ALA A 114 -7.80 -3.03 -1.00
C ALA A 114 -7.41 -1.55 -1.02
N LEU A 115 -8.40 -0.64 -1.07
CA LEU A 115 -8.18 0.80 -1.08
C LEU A 115 -7.59 1.30 0.24
N ALA A 116 -8.08 0.84 1.38
CA ALA A 116 -7.56 1.25 2.67
C ALA A 116 -6.09 0.85 2.82
N PHE A 117 -5.74 -0.37 2.43
CA PHE A 117 -4.37 -0.83 2.47
C PHE A 117 -3.49 -0.11 1.45
N ALA A 118 -3.99 0.15 0.23
CA ALA A 118 -3.30 0.97 -0.76
C ALA A 118 -3.01 2.38 -0.24
N CYS A 119 -3.94 3.03 0.46
CA CYS A 119 -3.72 4.34 1.08
C CYS A 119 -2.59 4.30 2.11
N ILE A 120 -2.58 3.31 3.01
CA ILE A 120 -1.54 3.18 4.03
C ILE A 120 -0.17 2.98 3.37
N VAL A 121 -0.08 2.06 2.41
CA VAL A 121 1.17 1.73 1.73
C VAL A 121 1.67 2.91 0.89
N ALA A 122 0.81 3.54 0.09
CA ALA A 122 1.23 4.63 -0.80
C ALA A 122 1.65 5.90 -0.07
N MET A 123 1.08 6.16 1.11
CA MET A 123 1.37 7.37 1.89
C MET A 123 2.46 7.15 2.95
N SER A 124 2.87 5.90 3.20
CA SER A 124 3.87 5.62 4.22
C SER A 124 5.27 6.07 3.78
N PRO A 125 6.03 6.76 4.64
CA PRO A 125 7.39 7.20 4.35
C PRO A 125 8.42 6.06 4.32
N VAL A 126 8.09 4.96 4.99
CA VAL A 126 8.94 3.76 5.09
C VAL A 126 8.07 2.53 4.80
N VAL A 127 8.37 1.89 3.68
CA VAL A 127 7.64 0.75 3.15
C VAL A 127 8.62 -0.18 2.48
N TYR A 128 8.53 -1.45 2.85
CA TYR A 128 9.18 -2.52 2.13
C TYR A 128 8.40 -2.88 0.85
N PRO A 129 9.07 -3.18 -0.28
CA PRO A 129 8.39 -3.25 -1.58
C PRO A 129 7.38 -4.41 -1.67
N TRP A 130 7.55 -5.47 -0.89
CA TRP A 130 6.57 -6.57 -0.81
C TRP A 130 5.20 -6.15 -0.28
N TYR A 131 5.09 -5.09 0.54
CA TYR A 131 3.79 -4.58 0.97
C TYR A 131 2.97 -4.03 -0.21
N GLY A 132 3.63 -3.42 -1.19
CA GLY A 132 2.99 -3.02 -2.44
C GLY A 132 2.47 -4.21 -3.26
N LEU A 133 3.20 -5.33 -3.25
CA LEU A 133 2.73 -6.57 -3.89
C LEU A 133 1.48 -7.13 -3.22
N TRP A 134 1.39 -7.06 -1.90
CA TRP A 134 0.19 -7.48 -1.17
C TRP A 134 -1.04 -6.62 -1.55
N VAL A 135 -0.86 -5.31 -1.74
CA VAL A 135 -1.91 -4.43 -2.25
C VAL A 135 -2.40 -4.92 -3.63
N LEU A 136 -1.48 -5.27 -4.52
CA LEU A 136 -1.81 -5.77 -5.87
C LEU A 136 -2.55 -7.10 -5.82
N VAL A 137 -2.18 -8.01 -4.92
CA VAL A 137 -2.90 -9.29 -4.72
C VAL A 137 -4.34 -9.04 -4.28
N ILE A 138 -4.56 -8.14 -3.32
CA ILE A 138 -5.92 -7.84 -2.84
C ILE A 138 -6.71 -7.13 -3.95
N LEU A 139 -6.11 -6.21 -4.70
CA LEU A 139 -6.75 -5.56 -5.86
C LEU A 139 -7.11 -6.58 -6.95
N ALA A 140 -6.29 -7.62 -7.17
CA ALA A 140 -6.59 -8.68 -8.11
C ALA A 140 -7.85 -9.48 -7.70
N VAL A 141 -8.06 -9.70 -6.39
CA VAL A 141 -9.30 -10.33 -5.87
C VAL A 141 -10.54 -9.46 -6.11
N VAL A 142 -10.41 -8.15 -5.97
CA VAL A 142 -11.49 -7.19 -6.28
C VAL A 142 -11.81 -7.18 -7.78
N GLY A 143 -10.78 -7.40 -8.60
CA GLY A 143 -10.82 -7.32 -10.05
C GLY A 143 -10.16 -6.04 -10.53
N ILE A 144 -9.17 -6.17 -11.41
CA ILE A 144 -8.49 -5.05 -12.06
C ILE A 144 -9.10 -4.91 -13.46
N ALA A 145 -9.49 -3.69 -13.82
CA ALA A 145 -10.05 -3.42 -15.15
C ALA A 145 -8.98 -3.57 -16.24
N ASP A 146 -9.38 -4.08 -17.41
CA ASP A 146 -8.51 -4.15 -18.58
C ASP A 146 -8.04 -2.74 -19.03
N GLY A 147 -6.96 -2.70 -19.80
CA GLY A 147 -6.38 -1.45 -20.31
C GLY A 147 -5.43 -0.80 -19.31
N ALA A 148 -5.63 0.49 -19.03
CA ALA A 148 -4.69 1.30 -18.24
C ALA A 148 -4.50 0.78 -16.80
N ALA A 149 -5.57 0.30 -16.15
CA ALA A 149 -5.48 -0.21 -14.78
C ALA A 149 -4.69 -1.52 -14.73
N MET A 150 -4.90 -2.43 -15.68
CA MET A 150 -4.11 -3.66 -15.82
C MET A 150 -2.65 -3.35 -16.16
N SER A 151 -2.40 -2.44 -17.10
CA SER A 151 -1.06 -1.96 -17.45
C SER A 151 -0.35 -1.40 -16.21
N LEU A 152 -1.00 -0.51 -15.45
CA LEU A 152 -0.45 0.05 -14.21
C LEU A 152 -0.16 -1.03 -13.17
N ALA A 153 -1.06 -2.01 -13.00
CA ALA A 153 -0.84 -3.11 -12.06
C ALA A 153 0.37 -3.98 -12.45
N VAL A 154 0.54 -4.25 -13.75
CA VAL A 154 1.70 -4.98 -14.27
C VAL A 154 2.97 -4.15 -14.11
N SER A 155 2.96 -2.85 -14.47
CA SER A 155 4.08 -1.94 -14.25
C SER A 155 4.49 -1.89 -12.78
N ALA A 156 3.52 -1.75 -11.88
CA ALA A 156 3.76 -1.70 -10.44
C ALA A 156 4.34 -3.03 -9.95
N THR A 157 3.86 -4.17 -10.45
CA THR A 157 4.43 -5.49 -10.12
C THR A 157 5.89 -5.58 -10.54
N VAL A 158 6.20 -5.26 -11.80
CA VAL A 158 7.58 -5.31 -12.33
C VAL A 158 8.50 -4.38 -11.53
N PHE A 159 8.03 -3.15 -11.25
CA PHE A 159 8.76 -2.19 -10.43
C PHE A 159 9.07 -2.75 -9.03
N LEU A 160 8.04 -3.21 -8.31
CA LEU A 160 8.18 -3.66 -6.93
C LEU A 160 9.02 -4.93 -6.83
N VAL A 161 8.90 -5.88 -7.77
CA VAL A 161 9.79 -7.05 -7.83
C VAL A 161 11.24 -6.63 -8.08
N GLY A 162 11.47 -5.68 -8.99
CA GLY A 162 12.80 -5.12 -9.24
C GLY A 162 13.41 -4.47 -7.98
N VAL A 163 12.62 -3.72 -7.21
CA VAL A 163 13.09 -3.12 -5.95
C VAL A 163 13.36 -4.20 -4.89
N ASN A 164 12.50 -5.22 -4.76
CA ASN A 164 12.71 -6.34 -3.83
C ASN A 164 14.02 -7.10 -4.12
N LEU A 165 14.39 -7.27 -5.40
CA LEU A 165 15.65 -7.92 -5.78
C LEU A 165 16.88 -7.11 -5.35
N LEU A 166 16.76 -5.78 -5.29
CA LEU A 166 17.85 -4.90 -4.91
C LEU A 166 18.02 -4.72 -3.41
N GLU A 167 16.93 -4.77 -2.66
CA GLU A 167 16.95 -4.39 -1.25
C GLU A 167 17.91 -5.25 -0.40
N PRO A 168 17.98 -6.60 -0.57
CA PRO A 168 19.01 -7.40 0.08
C PRO A 168 20.42 -7.02 -0.38
N MET A 169 20.62 -6.69 -1.66
CA MET A 169 21.93 -6.31 -2.20
C MET A 169 22.47 -4.99 -1.63
N ALA A 170 21.59 -4.13 -1.14
CA ALA A 170 21.96 -2.88 -0.46
C ALA A 170 22.40 -3.09 1.01
N VAL A 171 22.09 -4.25 1.62
CA VAL A 171 22.36 -4.54 3.03
C VAL A 171 23.65 -5.35 3.22
N VAL A 172 24.00 -6.26 2.30
CA VAL A 172 25.10 -7.22 2.49
C VAL A 172 26.44 -6.76 1.88
N HIS A 173 26.42 -5.72 1.05
CA HIS A 173 27.63 -5.12 0.48
C HIS A 173 27.49 -3.60 0.55
N PRO A 174 28.57 -2.83 0.80
CA PRO A 174 28.58 -1.41 0.54
C PRO A 174 28.52 -1.15 -0.97
N VAL A 175 27.42 -1.57 -1.61
CA VAL A 175 26.95 -1.06 -2.89
C VAL A 175 26.28 0.30 -2.62
N ALA A 176 27.01 1.13 -1.87
CA ALA A 176 26.88 2.57 -1.80
C ALA A 176 27.61 3.22 -2.99
N SER A 177 27.91 2.47 -4.06
CA SER A 177 28.28 3.04 -5.36
C SER A 177 27.00 3.29 -6.14
N GLY A 178 26.68 4.54 -6.48
CA GLY A 178 25.37 4.94 -7.01
C GLY A 178 24.89 4.25 -8.30
N TRP A 179 25.74 3.53 -9.04
CA TRP A 179 25.41 3.01 -10.36
C TRP A 179 24.40 1.83 -10.41
N PRO A 180 24.37 0.83 -9.49
CA PRO A 180 23.37 -0.23 -9.53
C PRO A 180 21.98 0.27 -9.12
N ARG A 181 21.93 1.22 -8.17
CA ARG A 181 20.69 1.95 -7.85
C ARG A 181 20.17 2.71 -9.06
N MET A 182 21.04 3.44 -9.76
CA MET A 182 20.67 4.14 -11.00
C MET A 182 20.25 3.20 -12.13
N LEU A 183 20.91 2.04 -12.28
CA LEU A 183 20.55 1.04 -13.29
C LEU A 183 19.12 0.54 -13.07
N VAL A 184 18.76 0.17 -11.84
CA VAL A 184 17.40 -0.33 -11.58
C VAL A 184 16.37 0.78 -11.57
N VAL A 185 16.68 1.98 -11.08
CA VAL A 185 15.79 3.13 -11.30
C VAL A 185 15.54 3.31 -12.79
N SER A 186 16.59 3.20 -13.62
CA SER A 186 16.44 3.31 -15.08
C SER A 186 15.64 2.17 -15.67
N VAL A 187 15.90 0.91 -15.31
CA VAL A 187 15.14 -0.26 -15.77
C VAL A 187 13.69 -0.20 -15.32
N ALA A 188 13.44 0.24 -14.10
CA ALA A 188 12.11 0.32 -13.53
C ALA A 188 11.34 1.53 -14.10
N VAL A 189 12.00 2.67 -14.33
CA VAL A 189 11.43 3.81 -15.07
C VAL A 189 11.17 3.44 -16.54
N VAL A 190 12.09 2.75 -17.21
CA VAL A 190 11.90 2.28 -18.60
C VAL A 190 10.81 1.21 -18.67
N GLY A 191 10.72 0.30 -17.70
CA GLY A 191 9.66 -0.70 -17.59
C GLY A 191 8.31 -0.07 -17.29
N ILE A 192 8.26 0.91 -16.38
CA ILE A 192 7.09 1.73 -16.10
C ILE A 192 6.66 2.48 -17.36
N LEU A 193 7.56 3.21 -18.01
CA LEU A 193 7.25 3.98 -19.23
C LEU A 193 6.87 3.07 -20.40
N GLY A 194 7.55 1.94 -20.57
CA GLY A 194 7.29 0.97 -21.64
C GLY A 194 5.95 0.25 -21.50
N VAL A 195 5.47 0.05 -20.27
CA VAL A 195 4.17 -0.57 -20.00
C VAL A 195 3.06 0.49 -19.86
N LEU A 196 3.34 1.67 -19.29
CA LEU A 196 2.41 2.79 -19.21
C LEU A 196 2.16 3.43 -20.57
N ALA A 197 3.13 3.55 -21.47
CA ALA A 197 2.91 4.17 -22.79
C ALA A 197 1.75 3.54 -23.59
N PRO A 198 1.67 2.20 -23.75
CA PRO A 198 0.50 1.57 -24.37
C PRO A 198 -0.75 1.60 -23.47
N GLY A 199 -0.61 1.58 -22.14
CA GLY A 199 -1.74 1.67 -21.20
C GLY A 199 -2.44 3.03 -21.19
N LEU A 200 -1.67 4.12 -21.29
CA LEU A 200 -2.15 5.50 -21.34
C LEU A 200 -2.84 5.81 -22.67
N GLN A 201 -2.43 5.16 -23.77
CA GLN A 201 -3.13 5.25 -25.06
C GLN A 201 -4.55 4.66 -25.00
N GLY A 202 -4.83 3.74 -24.06
CA GLY A 202 -6.16 3.21 -23.77
C GLY A 202 -7.01 4.00 -22.76
N LEU A 203 -6.49 5.10 -22.19
CA LEU A 203 -7.24 5.96 -21.25
C LEU A 203 -8.29 6.84 -21.93
N ALA A 204 -8.27 6.93 -23.26
CA ALA A 204 -9.33 7.58 -24.03
C ALA A 204 -10.61 6.71 -24.02
N GLY A 205 -11.26 6.57 -22.86
CA GLY A 205 -12.61 6.01 -22.75
C GLY A 205 -12.87 4.96 -21.67
N THR A 206 -11.90 4.60 -20.81
CA THR A 206 -12.10 3.57 -19.77
C THR A 206 -12.18 4.18 -18.36
N ASP A 207 -13.27 3.90 -17.61
CA ASP A 207 -13.41 4.27 -16.19
C ASP A 207 -12.55 3.30 -15.35
N PRO A 208 -11.40 3.74 -14.79
CA PRO A 208 -10.47 2.86 -14.07
C PRO A 208 -11.08 2.30 -12.78
N PHE A 209 -12.18 2.89 -12.30
CA PHE A 209 -12.87 2.48 -11.09
C PHE A 209 -14.11 1.62 -11.37
N ARG A 210 -14.38 1.27 -12.64
CA ARG A 210 -15.53 0.42 -13.00
C ARG A 210 -15.52 -0.93 -12.28
N ALA A 211 -14.34 -1.54 -12.14
CA ALA A 211 -14.19 -2.82 -11.45
C ALA A 211 -14.45 -2.72 -9.93
N LEU A 212 -14.14 -1.57 -9.30
CA LEU A 212 -14.39 -1.35 -7.87
C LEU A 212 -15.88 -1.22 -7.51
N ARG A 213 -16.73 -0.87 -8.50
CA ARG A 213 -18.19 -0.70 -8.30
C ARG A 213 -18.98 -2.00 -8.45
N ALA A 214 -18.42 -3.01 -9.11
CA ALA A 214 -19.07 -4.29 -9.37
C ALA A 214 -17.99 -5.39 -9.44
N PRO A 215 -17.58 -5.96 -8.29
CA PRO A 215 -16.63 -7.07 -8.29
C PRO A 215 -17.20 -8.23 -9.12
N ARG A 216 -16.44 -8.68 -10.13
CA ARG A 216 -16.81 -9.88 -10.89
C ARG A 216 -16.56 -11.08 -9.98
N HIS A 217 -17.59 -11.57 -9.31
CA HIS A 217 -17.52 -12.82 -8.56
C HIS A 217 -17.40 -14.02 -9.52
N GLN A 218 -16.26 -14.18 -10.19
CA GLN A 218 -16.02 -15.32 -11.08
C GLN A 218 -16.04 -16.66 -10.32
N PHE A 219 -15.84 -16.64 -9.00
CA PHE A 219 -15.88 -17.83 -8.16
C PHE A 219 -17.29 -18.32 -7.79
N SER A 220 -18.36 -17.58 -8.14
CA SER A 220 -19.74 -17.99 -7.83
C SER A 220 -20.44 -18.75 -8.97
N ALA A 221 -19.80 -18.88 -10.13
CA ALA A 221 -20.40 -19.55 -11.30
C ALA A 221 -20.32 -21.08 -11.26
N VAL A 222 -19.78 -21.68 -10.19
CA VAL A 222 -19.63 -23.14 -10.05
C VAL A 222 -20.52 -23.65 -8.93
N ARG A 223 -21.79 -23.93 -9.28
CA ARG A 223 -22.64 -25.04 -8.83
C ARG A 223 -24.12 -24.67 -8.96
N GLN A 224 -24.64 -24.78 -10.18
CA GLN A 224 -26.00 -25.31 -10.35
C GLN A 224 -25.80 -26.76 -10.80
N PRO A 225 -26.16 -27.79 -9.99
CA PRO A 225 -26.17 -29.14 -10.50
C PRO A 225 -27.17 -29.23 -11.67
N PRO A 226 -26.86 -30.00 -12.73
CA PRO A 226 -27.82 -30.22 -13.80
C PRO A 226 -29.10 -30.82 -13.24
N ALA A 227 -30.23 -30.31 -13.73
CA ALA A 227 -31.59 -30.76 -13.39
C ALA A 227 -31.83 -32.20 -13.82
#